data_AF-A0A6G3X3Z8-F1
#
_entry.id   AF-A0A6G3X3Z8-F1
#
_cell.length_a   1.000
_cell.length_b   1.000
_cell.length_c   1.000
_cell.angle_alpha   90.00
_cell.angle_beta   90.00
_cell.angle_gamma   90.00
#
_symmetry.space_group_name_H-M   'P 1'
#
loop_
_entity.id
_entity.type
_entity.pdbx_description
1 polymer ?
#
loop_
_entity_poly.entity_id
_entity_poly.type
_entity_poly.pdbx_seq_one_letter_code
_entity_poly.pdbx_strand_id
1 'polypeptide(L)' 'GPNGEVVCVGPDDEAPTGEGWTQDSDVLDTWFSSGLWPFSTLGWPERTDSLAKFYPNSVLVTGYDILFF' A
#
# COMPACT_ATOMS: atom_id res chain seq x y z
N GLY A 1 -19.17 10.25 -0.14
CA GLY A 1 -19.49 11.58 -0.69
C GLY A 1 -20.90 12.00 -0.32
N PRO A 2 -21.26 13.28 -0.52
CA PRO A 2 -22.55 13.85 -0.14
C PRO A 2 -23.76 13.14 -0.80
N ASN A 3 -23.56 12.45 -1.94
CA ASN A 3 -24.60 11.69 -2.63
C ASN A 3 -24.43 10.16 -2.53
N GLY A 4 -23.66 9.68 -1.55
CA GLY A 4 -23.37 8.25 -1.39
C GLY A 4 -22.25 7.72 -2.29
N GLU A 5 -21.49 8.61 -2.94
CA GLU A 5 -20.36 8.21 -3.79
C GLU A 5 -19.18 7.69 -2.96
N VAL A 6 -18.46 6.70 -3.49
CA VAL A 6 -17.18 6.21 -2.96
C VAL A 6 -16.13 6.41 -4.04
N VAL A 7 -15.00 7.01 -3.65
CA VAL A 7 -13.86 7.26 -4.53
C VAL A 7 -12.60 6.79 -3.80
N CYS A 8 -11.78 5.99 -4.49
CA CYS A 8 -10.44 5.63 -4.04
C CYS A 8 -9.45 6.59 -4.69
N VAL A 9 -8.61 7.23 -3.88
CA VAL A 9 -7.58 8.17 -4.37
C VAL A 9 -6.20 7.57 -4.20
N GLY A 10 -5.44 7.52 -5.30
CA GLY A 10 -4.04 7.14 -5.31
C GLY A 10 -3.10 8.30 -4.96
N PRO A 11 -1.78 8.04 -4.89
CA PRO A 11 -0.78 9.06 -4.54
C PRO A 11 -0.76 10.29 -5.48
N ASP A 12 -1.13 10.09 -6.74
CA ASP A 12 -1.14 11.14 -7.78
C ASP A 12 -2.54 11.72 -8.04
N ASP A 13 -3.56 11.29 -7.29
CA ASP A 13 -4.94 11.74 -7.44
C ASP A 13 -5.27 12.87 -6.46
N GLU A 14 -6.08 13.83 -6.89
CA GLU A 14 -6.64 14.85 -5.99
C GLU A 14 -7.83 14.29 -5.21
N ALA A 15 -7.76 14.36 -3.88
CA ALA A 15 -8.88 14.04 -3.02
C ALA A 15 -10.07 14.98 -3.27
N PRO A 16 -11.32 14.48 -3.23
CA PRO A 16 -12.49 15.32 -3.42
C PRO A 16 -12.57 16.40 -2.32
N THR A 17 -12.69 17.66 -2.74
CA THR A 17 -12.61 18.84 -1.86
C THR A 17 -13.97 19.45 -1.49
N GLY A 18 -15.08 18.89 -2.00
CA GLY A 18 -16.43 19.40 -1.73
C GLY A 18 -16.91 19.15 -0.30
N GLU A 19 -17.87 19.95 0.17
CA GLU A 19 -18.54 19.68 1.45
C GLU A 19 -19.30 18.34 1.42
N GLY A 20 -19.31 17.62 2.55
CA GLY A 20 -19.99 16.33 2.68
C GLY A 20 -19.17 15.10 2.23
N TRP A 21 -17.89 15.28 1.89
CA TRP A 21 -16.94 14.18 1.79
C TRP A 21 -16.32 13.87 3.14
N THR A 22 -16.20 12.58 3.45
CA THR A 22 -15.58 12.06 4.67
C THR A 22 -14.68 10.90 4.29
N GLN A 23 -13.50 10.81 4.93
CA GLN A 23 -12.63 9.65 4.77
C GLN A 23 -13.30 8.42 5.38
N ASP A 24 -13.15 7.26 4.74
CA ASP A 24 -13.56 5.99 5.31
C ASP A 24 -12.83 5.76 6.65
N SER A 25 -13.57 5.34 7.68
CA SER A 25 -13.00 5.06 8.99
C SER A 25 -12.30 3.71 9.06
N ASP A 26 -12.54 2.84 8.07
CA ASP A 26 -11.93 1.52 8.01
C ASP A 26 -10.41 1.60 7.84
N VAL A 27 -9.73 0.55 8.30
CA VAL A 27 -8.28 0.40 8.19
C VAL A 27 -7.95 -0.84 7.37
N LEU A 28 -6.81 -0.80 6.68
CA LEU A 28 -6.31 -1.96 5.97
C LEU A 28 -5.81 -3.02 6.96
N ASP A 29 -5.95 -4.28 6.55
CA ASP A 29 -5.44 -5.42 7.32
C ASP A 29 -3.91 -5.34 7.49
N THR A 30 -3.39 -5.89 8.60
CA THR A 30 -1.93 -5.87 8.87
C THR A 30 -1.14 -6.65 7.82
N TRP A 31 -1.72 -7.70 7.24
CA TRP A 31 -1.10 -8.48 6.18
C TRP A 31 -1.00 -7.71 4.86
N PHE A 32 -1.90 -6.74 4.63
CA PHE A 32 -1.81 -5.85 3.48
C PHE A 32 -0.46 -5.10 3.49
N SER A 33 -0.10 -4.48 4.62
CA SER A 33 1.16 -3.73 4.72
C SER A 33 2.38 -4.65 4.84
N SER A 34 2.24 -5.81 5.49
CA SER A 34 3.29 -6.83 5.60
C SER A 34 3.72 -7.36 4.23
N GLY A 35 2.76 -7.60 3.33
CA GLY A 35 3.03 -8.03 1.96
C GLY A 35 3.83 -7.02 1.11
N LEU A 36 3.82 -5.73 1.49
CA LEU A 36 4.57 -4.69 0.77
C LEU A 36 6.06 -4.65 1.14
N TRP A 37 6.48 -5.36 2.21
CA TRP A 37 7.85 -5.34 2.73
C TRP A 37 8.95 -5.44 1.65
N PRO A 38 8.87 -6.36 0.65
CA PRO A 38 9.96 -6.61 -0.30
C PRO A 38 10.43 -5.41 -1.10
N PHE A 39 9.60 -4.38 -1.23
CA PHE A 39 9.89 -3.18 -1.99
C PHE A 39 9.67 -1.88 -1.19
N SER A 40 8.77 -1.86 -0.20
CA SER A 40 8.51 -0.66 0.62
C SER A 40 9.74 -0.24 1.42
N THR A 41 10.54 -1.20 1.88
CA THR A 41 11.81 -0.94 2.58
C THR A 41 12.93 -0.43 1.68
N LEU A 42 12.76 -0.53 0.37
CA LEU A 42 13.70 -0.06 -0.65
C LEU A 42 13.32 1.32 -1.21
N GLY A 43 12.28 1.95 -0.65
CA GLY A 43 11.80 3.27 -1.07
C GLY A 43 10.84 3.25 -2.24
N TRP A 44 10.10 2.16 -2.44
CA TRP A 44 8.87 2.19 -3.25
C TRP A 44 7.80 3.04 -2.52
N PRO A 45 6.95 3.82 -3.23
CA PRO A 45 6.66 3.82 -4.68
C PRO A 45 7.67 4.48 -5.61
N GLU A 46 8.71 5.11 -5.08
CA GLU A 46 9.71 5.83 -5.83
C GLU A 46 10.68 4.87 -6.55
N ARG A 47 11.20 5.31 -7.70
CA ARG A 47 12.14 4.52 -8.52
C ARG A 47 13.57 4.70 -8.05
N THR A 48 13.88 4.16 -6.87
CA THR A 48 15.21 4.29 -6.26
C THR A 48 16.24 3.32 -6.86
N ASP A 49 17.53 3.68 -6.75
CA ASP A 49 18.63 2.78 -7.13
C ASP A 49 18.65 1.49 -6.28
N SER A 50 18.27 1.58 -5.01
CA SER A 50 18.15 0.42 -4.12
C SER A 50 17.06 -0.54 -4.60
N LEU A 51 15.88 -0.01 -4.97
CA LEU A 51 14.81 -0.82 -5.53
C LEU A 51 15.26 -1.50 -6.82
N ALA A 52 15.90 -0.77 -7.73
CA ALA A 52 16.40 -1.33 -8.99
C ALA A 52 17.49 -2.40 -8.82
N LYS A 53 18.32 -2.27 -7.78
CA LYS A 53 19.45 -3.17 -7.53
C LYS A 53 19.07 -4.42 -6.74
N PHE A 54 18.19 -4.29 -5.75
CA PHE A 54 17.94 -5.33 -4.75
C PHE A 54 16.58 -6.03 -4.91
N TYR A 55 15.66 -5.46 -5.69
CA TYR A 55 14.41 -6.13 -6.05
C TYR A 55 14.48 -6.67 -7.49
N PRO A 56 14.06 -7.92 -7.77
CA PRO A 56 13.48 -8.89 -6.84
C PRO A 56 14.53 -9.59 -5.94
N ASN A 57 14.14 -9.88 -4.69
CA ASN A 57 14.95 -10.60 -3.71
C ASN A 57 15.18 -12.06 -4.13
N SER A 58 16.32 -12.66 -3.75
CA SER A 58 16.65 -14.03 -4.13
C SER A 58 16.08 -15.11 -3.20
N VAL A 59 15.96 -14.82 -1.89
CA VAL A 59 15.50 -15.79 -0.88
C VAL A 59 14.65 -15.08 0.17
N LEU A 60 13.49 -15.65 0.50
CA LEU A 60 12.69 -15.27 1.67
C LEU A 60 12.79 -16.39 2.71
N VAL A 61 13.36 -16.07 3.87
CA VAL A 61 13.37 -16.98 5.02
C VAL A 61 12.17 -16.63 5.89
N THR A 62 11.21 -17.55 5.99
CA THR A 62 9.96 -17.35 6.74
C THR A 62 9.51 -18.64 7.42
N GLY A 63 8.62 -18.53 8.40
CA GLY A 63 7.97 -19.65 9.06
C GLY A 63 6.80 -20.20 8.22
N TYR A 64 6.50 -21.49 8.37
CA TYR A 64 5.38 -22.14 7.66
C TYR A 64 4.01 -21.63 8.14
N ASP A 65 3.96 -21.09 9.36
CA ASP A 65 2.79 -20.59 10.04
C ASP A 65 2.21 -19.32 9.40
N ILE A 66 3.01 -18.58 8.62
CA ILE A 66 2.59 -17.35 7.94
C ILE A 66 2.72 -17.42 6.41
N LEU A 67 2.78 -18.63 5.85
CA LEU A 67 2.98 -18.79 4.41
C LEU A 67 1.78 -18.32 3.55
N PHE A 68 0.58 -18.24 4.14
CA PHE A 68 -0.66 -17.93 3.43
C PHE A 68 -1.29 -16.58 3.79
N PHE A 69 -0.70 -15.87 4.77
CA PHE A 69 -1.21 -14.59 5.21
C PHE A 69 -0.50 -13.45 4.46
#